data_AF-A0AAV4Q3A3-F1
#
_entry.id   AF-A0AAV4Q3A3-F1
#
_cell.length_a   1.000
_cell.length_b   1.000
_cell.length_c   1.000
_cell.angle_alpha   90.00
_cell.angle_beta   90.00
_cell.angle_gamma   90.00
#
_symmetry.space_group_name_H-M   'P 1'
#
loop_
_entity.id
_entity.type
_entity.pdbx_description
1 polymer ?
#
loop_
_entity_poly.entity_id
_entity_poly.type
_entity_poly.pdbx_seq_one_letter_code
_entity_poly.pdbx_strand_id
1 'polypeptide(L)'
;MVIIHNKRVPFLISAGFGGALGLVGVCLAGCDVTLNKFFFILSIAIAGFAYCGHMLSLLDMAPEFVGTLMGIANTISSLTGFITPLVVGALTEEQNTLHQWRIVFIITSVLLVIATFAFIFFSSSEKQDWSDQIPSEVILDIPEETKKRKNYIALSSDIYIYFLKWLGKFKINFH
;
A
#
# COMPACT_ATOMS: atom_id res chain seq x y z
N MET A 1 -21.32 -11.72 4.70
CA MET A 1 -19.99 -11.37 5.26
C MET A 1 -19.01 -12.44 4.80
N VAL A 2 -18.64 -12.43 3.52
CA VAL A 2 -17.74 -13.43 2.95
C VAL A 2 -16.33 -12.84 3.03
N ILE A 3 -15.56 -13.29 4.01
CA ILE A 3 -14.15 -12.94 4.13
C ILE A 3 -13.41 -13.79 3.08
N ILE A 4 -13.29 -13.26 1.87
CA ILE A 4 -12.63 -13.96 0.76
C ILE A 4 -11.10 -13.83 0.90
N HIS A 5 -10.46 -14.97 0.70
CA HIS A 5 -9.07 -15.31 0.95
C HIS A 5 -8.07 -14.65 -0.03
N ASN A 6 -8.08 -13.32 -0.18
CA ASN A 6 -7.04 -12.66 -0.97
C ASN A 6 -5.73 -12.60 -0.18
N LYS A 7 -4.74 -13.40 -0.61
CA LYS A 7 -3.39 -13.41 0.00
C LYS A 7 -2.72 -12.04 -0.02
N ARG A 8 -3.16 -11.09 -0.87
CA ARG A 8 -2.56 -9.76 -1.02
C ARG A 8 -3.24 -8.64 -0.24
N VAL A 9 -4.51 -8.81 0.19
CA VAL A 9 -5.21 -7.88 1.09
C VAL A 9 -4.46 -7.60 2.40
N PRO A 10 -3.84 -8.58 3.10
CA PRO A 10 -3.09 -8.28 4.32
C PRO A 10 -1.88 -7.37 4.10
N PHE A 11 -1.30 -7.32 2.89
CA PHE A 11 -0.18 -6.42 2.58
C PHE A 11 -0.63 -4.96 2.58
N LEU A 12 -1.76 -4.69 1.93
CA LEU A 12 -2.31 -3.34 1.81
C LEU A 12 -2.83 -2.84 3.16
N ILE A 13 -3.44 -3.73 3.95
CA ILE A 13 -3.83 -3.44 5.34
C ILE A 13 -2.60 -3.13 6.20
N SER A 14 -1.53 -3.90 6.07
CA SER A 14 -0.30 -3.67 6.86
C SER A 14 0.37 -2.33 6.54
N ALA A 15 0.30 -1.85 5.29
CA ALA A 15 0.80 -0.53 4.93
C ALA A 15 -0.08 0.61 5.39
N GLY A 16 -1.40 0.43 5.31
CA GLY A 16 -2.36 1.41 5.82
C GLY A 16 -2.16 1.67 7.31
N PHE A 17 -2.24 0.61 8.12
CA PHE A 17 -2.06 0.72 9.57
C PHE A 17 -0.60 1.00 9.97
N GLY A 18 0.38 0.39 9.30
CA GLY A 18 1.80 0.61 9.59
C GLY A 18 2.26 2.03 9.28
N GLY A 19 1.79 2.60 8.15
CA GLY A 19 2.04 3.99 7.79
C GLY A 19 1.34 4.97 8.73
N ALA A 20 0.08 4.69 9.10
CA ALA A 20 -0.66 5.51 10.07
C ALA A 20 0.03 5.52 11.45
N LEU A 21 0.49 4.37 11.94
CA LEU A 21 1.23 4.25 13.21
C LEU A 21 2.59 4.95 13.15
N GLY A 22 3.30 4.84 12.02
CA GLY A 22 4.57 5.55 11.81
C GLY A 22 4.41 7.07 11.87
N LEU A 23 3.37 7.61 11.24
CA LEU A 23 3.06 9.05 11.28
C LEU A 23 2.60 9.53 12.66
N VAL A 24 1.85 8.72 13.41
CA VAL A 24 1.54 9.02 14.82
C VAL A 24 2.83 8.98 15.66
N GLY A 25 3.76 8.07 15.39
CA GLY A 25 5.09 8.02 16.00
C GLY A 25 5.88 9.32 15.81
N VAL A 26 5.85 9.90 14.61
CA VAL A 26 6.43 11.23 14.32
C VAL A 26 5.76 12.32 15.16
N CYS A 27 4.46 12.25 15.38
CA CYS A 27 3.75 13.23 16.21
C CYS A 27 4.12 13.13 17.71
N LEU A 28 4.47 11.93 18.19
CA LEU A 28 4.83 11.65 19.59
C LEU A 28 6.32 11.92 19.89
N ALA A 29 7.17 11.90 18.86
CA ALA A 29 8.61 12.10 18.96
C ALA A 29 9.03 13.52 19.41
N GLY A 30 8.13 14.51 19.33
CA GLY A 30 8.41 15.87 19.78
C GLY A 30 9.61 16.50 19.09
N CYS A 31 10.54 17.09 19.86
CA CYS A 31 11.72 17.78 19.35
C CYS A 31 12.89 16.87 18.96
N ASP A 32 12.82 15.55 19.19
CA ASP A 32 13.91 14.65 18.87
C ASP A 32 13.98 14.36 17.36
N VAL A 33 14.90 15.05 16.68
CA VAL A 33 15.05 14.98 15.23
C VAL A 33 15.47 13.57 14.77
N THR A 34 16.28 12.86 15.56
CA THR A 34 16.73 11.50 15.24
C THR A 34 15.59 10.49 15.25
N LEU A 35 14.73 10.57 16.27
CA LEU A 35 13.60 9.67 16.46
C LEU A 35 12.50 9.95 15.43
N ASN A 36 12.22 11.23 15.13
CA ASN A 36 11.35 11.66 14.03
C ASN A 36 11.78 11.08 12.67
N LYS A 37 13.06 11.21 12.32
CA LYS A 37 13.59 10.69 11.05
C LYS A 37 13.44 9.18 10.95
N PHE A 38 13.71 8.46 12.03
CA PHE A 38 13.57 7.01 12.07
C PHE A 38 12.13 6.56 11.80
N PHE A 39 11.15 7.13 12.52
CA PHE A 39 9.73 6.77 12.33
C PHE A 39 9.21 7.15 10.95
N PHE A 40 9.63 8.31 10.42
CA PHE A 40 9.24 8.76 9.09
C PHE A 40 9.76 7.82 8.00
N ILE A 41 11.05 7.46 8.05
CA ILE A 41 11.65 6.53 7.09
C ILE A 41 11.01 5.14 7.19
N LEU A 42 10.76 4.65 8.41
CA LEU A 42 10.11 3.36 8.63
C LEU A 42 8.69 3.34 8.04
N SER A 43 7.93 4.42 8.24
CA SER A 43 6.59 4.59 7.68
C SER A 43 6.60 4.49 6.15
N ILE A 44 7.50 5.23 5.50
CA ILE A 44 7.62 5.24 4.03
C ILE A 44 8.13 3.89 3.50
N ALA A 45 9.04 3.24 4.21
CA ALA A 45 9.56 1.92 3.83
C ALA A 45 8.45 0.85 3.83
N ILE A 46 7.59 0.85 4.85
CA ILE A 46 6.45 -0.07 4.92
C ILE A 46 5.45 0.22 3.78
N ALA A 47 5.17 1.49 3.51
CA ALA A 47 4.29 1.88 2.41
C ALA A 47 4.84 1.48 1.04
N GLY A 48 6.13 1.71 0.79
CA GLY A 48 6.81 1.33 -0.46
C GLY A 48 6.83 -0.18 -0.69
N PHE A 49 7.03 -0.97 0.36
CA PHE A 49 6.97 -2.42 0.28
C PHE A 49 5.59 -2.93 -0.16
N ALA A 50 4.51 -2.36 0.39
CA ALA A 50 3.15 -2.76 0.01
C ALA A 50 2.74 -2.25 -1.38
N TYR A 51 3.27 -1.11 -1.83
CA TYR A 51 3.02 -0.60 -3.19
C TYR A 51 3.43 -1.60 -4.28
N CYS A 52 4.56 -2.30 -4.08
CA CYS A 52 4.97 -3.39 -4.96
C CYS A 52 3.90 -4.51 -5.06
N GLY A 53 3.23 -4.81 -3.95
CA GLY A 53 2.12 -5.79 -3.92
C GLY A 53 0.86 -5.29 -4.65
N HIS A 54 0.57 -3.99 -4.58
CA HIS A 54 -0.57 -3.38 -5.28
C HIS A 54 -0.46 -3.50 -6.80
N MET A 55 0.73 -3.20 -7.35
CA MET A 55 0.98 -3.27 -8.79
C MET A 55 0.76 -4.68 -9.35
N LEU A 56 1.11 -5.71 -8.57
CA LEU A 56 0.89 -7.11 -8.94
C LEU A 56 -0.58 -7.54 -8.83
N SER A 57 -1.34 -6.91 -7.93
CA SER A 57 -2.76 -7.24 -7.73
C SER A 57 -3.62 -6.87 -8.94
N LEU A 58 -3.30 -5.76 -9.64
CA LEU A 58 -4.00 -5.36 -10.87
C LEU A 58 -3.78 -6.35 -12.01
N LEU A 59 -2.58 -6.93 -12.09
CA LEU A 59 -2.25 -7.97 -13.07
C LEU A 59 -2.97 -9.29 -12.77
N ASP A 60 -3.15 -9.61 -11.49
CA ASP A 60 -3.86 -10.80 -11.04
C ASP A 60 -5.39 -10.68 -11.29
N MET A 61 -5.96 -9.47 -11.17
CA MET A 61 -7.41 -9.23 -11.32
C MET A 61 -7.87 -9.14 -12.77
N ALA A 62 -7.12 -8.43 -13.62
CA ALA A 62 -7.51 -8.20 -15.02
C ALA A 62 -6.26 -8.10 -15.91
N PRO A 63 -5.60 -9.23 -16.25
CA PRO A 63 -4.35 -9.22 -17.01
C PRO A 63 -4.49 -8.58 -18.40
N GLU A 64 -5.67 -8.66 -19.01
CA GLU A 64 -5.97 -8.12 -20.34
C GLU A 64 -6.11 -6.58 -20.34
N PHE A 65 -6.60 -6.00 -19.24
CA PHE A 65 -6.91 -4.57 -19.13
C PHE A 65 -5.97 -3.83 -18.16
N VAL A 66 -4.91 -4.52 -17.71
CA VAL A 66 -3.97 -3.99 -16.70
C VAL A 66 -3.36 -2.66 -17.12
N GLY A 67 -3.02 -2.48 -18.40
CA GLY A 67 -2.42 -1.24 -18.91
C GLY A 67 -3.36 -0.04 -18.79
N THR A 68 -4.60 -0.19 -19.22
CA THR A 68 -5.63 0.87 -19.12
C THR A 68 -5.97 1.15 -17.65
N LEU A 69 -6.14 0.11 -16.83
CA LEU A 69 -6.47 0.26 -15.41
C LEU A 69 -5.34 0.93 -14.62
N MET A 70 -4.08 0.57 -14.90
CA MET A 70 -2.90 1.25 -14.35
C MET A 70 -2.81 2.70 -14.84
N GLY A 71 -3.16 2.99 -16.10
CA GLY A 71 -3.22 4.35 -16.63
C GLY A 71 -4.18 5.22 -15.82
N ILE A 72 -5.41 4.74 -15.61
CA ILE A 72 -6.45 5.44 -14.82
C ILE A 72 -6.00 5.60 -13.35
N ALA A 73 -5.43 4.55 -12.74
CA ALA A 73 -4.94 4.63 -11.38
C ALA A 73 -3.81 5.67 -11.24
N ASN A 74 -2.91 5.75 -12.22
CA ASN A 74 -1.83 6.74 -12.24
C ASN A 74 -2.36 8.16 -12.43
N THR A 75 -3.35 8.41 -13.29
CA THR A 75 -3.91 9.76 -13.46
C THR A 75 -4.58 10.25 -12.17
N ILE A 76 -5.34 9.41 -11.49
CA ILE A 76 -5.93 9.73 -10.17
C ILE A 76 -4.83 10.01 -9.14
N SER A 77 -3.76 9.21 -9.15
CA SER A 77 -2.62 9.39 -8.25
C SER A 77 -1.88 10.70 -8.54
N SER A 78 -1.66 11.06 -9.80
CA SER A 78 -1.04 12.31 -10.21
C SER A 78 -1.88 13.53 -9.82
N LEU A 79 -3.20 13.47 -9.98
CA LEU A 79 -4.11 14.54 -9.53
C LEU A 79 -4.02 14.73 -8.01
N THR A 80 -4.02 13.62 -7.26
CA THR A 80 -3.87 13.66 -5.81
C THR A 80 -2.50 14.24 -5.42
N GLY A 81 -1.44 13.87 -6.14
CA GLY A 81 -0.09 14.40 -5.94
C GLY A 81 0.03 15.89 -6.23
N PHE A 82 -0.81 16.44 -7.12
CA PHE A 82 -0.90 17.87 -7.38
C PHE A 82 -1.68 18.62 -6.28
N ILE A 83 -2.79 18.05 -5.80
CA ILE A 83 -3.65 18.68 -4.78
C ILE A 83 -2.98 18.69 -3.41
N THR A 84 -2.24 17.63 -3.07
CA THR A 84 -1.60 17.46 -1.75
C THR A 84 -0.72 18.65 -1.33
N PRO A 85 0.27 19.12 -2.12
CA PRO A 85 1.12 20.25 -1.72
C PRO A 85 0.35 21.58 -1.65
N LEU A 86 -0.74 21.76 -2.39
CA LEU A 86 -1.60 22.95 -2.26
C LEU A 86 -2.28 22.99 -0.90
N VAL A 87 -2.82 21.85 -0.46
CA VAL A 87 -3.47 21.73 0.85
C VAL A 87 -2.45 21.87 1.98
N VAL A 88 -1.30 21.20 1.88
CA VAL A 88 -0.22 21.32 2.89
C VAL A 88 0.29 22.75 2.95
N GLY A 89 0.49 23.41 1.81
CA GLY A 89 0.89 24.81 1.73
C GLY A 89 -0.07 25.73 2.49
N ALA A 90 -1.36 25.64 2.19
CA ALA A 90 -2.39 26.41 2.89
C ALA A 90 -2.46 26.13 4.40
N LEU A 91 -2.17 24.91 4.85
CA LEU A 91 -2.12 24.55 6.26
C LEU A 91 -0.85 25.06 6.98
N THR A 92 0.21 25.39 6.23
CA THR A 92 1.52 25.82 6.76
C THR A 92 1.84 27.31 6.54
N GLU A 93 0.93 28.05 5.92
CA GLU A 93 1.17 29.39 5.38
C GLU A 93 1.53 30.43 6.45
N GLU A 94 0.97 30.32 7.66
CA GLU A 94 1.14 31.36 8.69
C GLU A 94 2.40 31.17 9.55
N GLN A 95 2.79 29.94 9.91
CA GLN A 95 3.94 29.68 10.79
C GLN A 95 4.47 28.24 10.67
N ASN A 96 5.58 28.04 9.95
CA ASN A 96 6.32 26.76 9.78
C ASN A 96 6.83 26.13 11.11
N THR A 97 5.92 25.84 12.01
CA THR A 97 6.16 25.36 13.37
C THR A 97 5.86 23.88 13.44
N LEU A 98 6.48 23.21 14.40
CA LEU A 98 6.27 21.78 14.65
C LEU A 98 4.79 21.43 14.89
N HIS A 99 4.03 22.38 15.46
CA HIS A 99 2.59 22.22 15.72
C HIS A 99 1.77 22.09 14.43
N GLN A 100 2.01 22.93 13.42
CA GLN A 100 1.30 22.85 12.14
C GLN A 100 1.61 21.56 11.38
N TRP A 101 2.88 21.16 11.35
CA TRP A 101 3.29 19.89 10.75
C TRP A 101 2.68 18.67 11.45
N ARG A 102 2.53 18.73 12.77
CA ARG A 102 1.81 17.69 13.52
C ARG A 102 0.35 17.58 13.08
N ILE A 103 -0.34 18.70 12.81
CA ILE A 103 -1.70 18.67 12.28
C ILE A 103 -1.74 18.00 10.90
N VAL A 104 -0.80 18.34 10.01
CA VAL A 104 -0.69 17.73 8.67
C VAL A 104 -0.47 16.21 8.77
N PHE A 105 0.42 15.75 9.65
CA PHE A 105 0.66 14.32 9.84
C PHE A 105 -0.53 13.59 10.48
N ILE A 106 -1.26 14.21 11.40
CA ILE A 106 -2.49 13.65 11.97
C ILE A 106 -3.56 13.50 10.90
N ILE A 107 -3.80 14.53 10.08
CA ILE A 107 -4.77 14.48 8.98
C ILE A 107 -4.39 13.35 8.01
N THR A 108 -3.11 13.25 7.65
CA THR A 108 -2.61 12.21 6.75
C THR A 108 -2.81 10.81 7.34
N SER A 109 -2.54 10.62 8.64
CA SER A 109 -2.74 9.36 9.34
C SER A 109 -4.22 8.95 9.36
N VAL A 110 -5.14 9.88 9.63
CA VAL A 110 -6.59 9.64 9.59
C VAL A 110 -7.05 9.25 8.18
N LEU A 111 -6.58 9.95 7.15
CA LEU A 111 -6.90 9.62 5.75
C LEU A 111 -6.43 8.22 5.37
N LEU A 112 -5.23 7.82 5.80
CA LEU A 112 -4.71 6.46 5.58
C LEU A 112 -5.60 5.40 6.25
N VAL A 113 -6.05 5.64 7.48
CA VAL A 113 -6.95 4.72 8.19
C VAL A 113 -8.30 4.61 7.48
N ILE A 114 -8.91 5.74 7.10
CA ILE A 114 -10.19 5.74 6.36
C ILE A 114 -10.05 5.01 5.02
N ALA A 115 -8.98 5.29 4.27
CA ALA A 115 -8.71 4.61 3.01
C ALA A 115 -8.51 3.10 3.20
N THR A 116 -7.86 2.69 4.29
CA THR A 116 -7.69 1.27 4.65
C THR A 116 -9.03 0.61 4.97
N PHE A 117 -9.89 1.27 5.73
CA PHE A 117 -11.24 0.77 6.01
C PHE A 117 -12.06 0.65 4.73
N ALA A 118 -12.09 1.70 3.91
CA ALA A 118 -12.76 1.67 2.61
C ALA A 118 -12.24 0.50 1.76
N PHE A 119 -10.92 0.31 1.71
CA PHE A 119 -10.32 -0.82 1.00
C PHE A 119 -10.79 -2.16 1.57
N ILE A 120 -10.83 -2.35 2.89
CA ILE A 120 -11.31 -3.59 3.51
C ILE A 120 -12.77 -3.87 3.12
N PHE A 121 -13.63 -2.85 3.07
CA PHE A 121 -15.05 -3.01 2.76
C PHE A 121 -15.33 -3.22 1.27
N PHE A 122 -14.59 -2.52 0.39
CA PHE A 122 -14.84 -2.53 -1.05
C PHE A 122 -13.94 -3.49 -1.83
N SER A 123 -12.86 -4.01 -1.24
CA SER A 123 -11.97 -4.97 -1.89
C SER A 123 -12.66 -6.33 -1.98
N SER A 124 -13.30 -6.59 -3.12
CA SER A 124 -13.63 -7.95 -3.56
C SER A 124 -12.53 -8.44 -4.49
N SER A 125 -12.10 -9.68 -4.29
CA SER A 125 -10.98 -10.28 -5.02
C SER A 125 -11.40 -11.45 -5.91
N GLU A 126 -12.68 -11.53 -6.23
CA GLU A 126 -13.15 -12.46 -7.25
C GLU A 126 -12.72 -11.96 -8.63
N LYS A 127 -12.19 -12.90 -9.42
CA LYS A 127 -11.88 -12.71 -10.83
C LYS A 127 -13.18 -12.21 -11.48
N GLN A 128 -13.12 -11.03 -12.10
CA GLN A 128 -14.34 -10.44 -12.62
C GLN A 128 -14.77 -11.20 -13.89
N ASP A 129 -16.05 -11.59 -13.96
CA ASP A 129 -16.60 -12.47 -15.00
C ASP A 129 -16.42 -11.93 -16.44
N TRP A 130 -16.21 -10.63 -16.59
CA TRP A 130 -15.95 -9.98 -17.88
C TRP A 130 -14.53 -10.21 -18.42
N SER A 131 -13.64 -10.86 -17.66
CA SER A 131 -12.25 -11.15 -18.04
C SER A 131 -12.09 -12.37 -18.95
N ASP A 132 -13.14 -13.13 -19.27
CA ASP A 132 -13.02 -14.29 -20.15
C ASP A 132 -13.20 -13.88 -21.62
N GLN A 133 -12.19 -13.24 -22.21
CA GLN A 133 -12.14 -12.99 -23.66
C GLN A 133 -11.03 -13.74 -24.39
N ILE A 134 -10.12 -14.43 -23.68
CA ILE A 134 -9.09 -15.27 -24.29
C ILE A 134 -9.61 -16.71 -24.50
N PRO A 135 -9.72 -17.20 -25.75
CA PRO A 135 -9.98 -18.61 -26.03
C PRO A 135 -8.88 -19.48 -25.40
N SER A 136 -9.25 -20.60 -24.79
CA SER A 136 -8.36 -21.54 -24.08
C SER A 136 -7.15 -22.03 -24.89
N GLU A 137 -7.21 -21.95 -26.23
CA GLU A 137 -6.10 -22.30 -27.13
C GLU A 137 -4.94 -21.31 -27.05
N VAL A 138 -5.19 -20.01 -26.85
CA VAL A 138 -4.13 -18.99 -26.70
C VAL A 138 -3.38 -19.16 -25.37
N ILE A 139 -3.98 -19.84 -24.38
CA ILE A 139 -3.35 -20.14 -23.08
C ILE A 139 -2.19 -21.15 -23.24
N LEU A 140 -2.23 -22.00 -24.27
CA LEU A 140 -1.18 -22.98 -24.56
C LEU A 140 0.02 -22.36 -25.30
N ASP A 141 -0.16 -21.20 -25.93
CA ASP A 141 0.90 -20.43 -26.60
C ASP A 141 1.50 -19.32 -25.74
N ILE A 142 1.10 -19.21 -24.46
CA ILE A 142 1.66 -18.18 -23.59
C ILE A 142 3.16 -18.47 -23.39
N PRO A 143 4.06 -17.52 -23.74
CA PRO A 143 5.50 -17.72 -23.62
C PRO A 143 5.89 -18.10 -22.19
N GLU A 144 6.90 -18.97 -22.07
CA GLU A 144 7.42 -19.55 -20.81
C GLU A 144 7.68 -18.48 -19.72
N GLU A 145 7.92 -17.24 -20.14
CA GLU A 145 8.03 -16.04 -19.33
C GLU A 145 6.81 -15.76 -18.42
N THR A 146 5.59 -16.04 -18.88
CA THR A 146 4.36 -15.81 -18.10
C THR A 146 4.16 -16.88 -17.03
N LYS A 147 4.58 -18.12 -17.30
CA LYS A 147 4.64 -19.20 -16.31
C LYS A 147 5.69 -18.88 -15.23
N LYS A 148 6.84 -18.34 -15.65
CA LYS A 148 7.85 -17.77 -14.74
C LYS A 148 7.27 -16.63 -13.90
N ARG A 149 6.54 -15.69 -14.50
CA ARG A 149 5.85 -14.60 -13.78
C ARG A 149 4.90 -15.12 -12.70
N LYS A 150 4.06 -16.12 -12.98
CA LYS A 150 3.19 -16.74 -11.96
C LYS A 150 4.01 -17.30 -10.78
N ASN A 151 5.17 -17.89 -11.03
CA ASN A 151 6.07 -18.35 -9.97
C ASN A 151 6.69 -17.20 -9.16
N TYR A 152 7.15 -16.11 -9.79
CA TYR A 152 7.65 -14.92 -9.07
C TYR A 152 6.56 -14.26 -8.20
N ILE A 153 5.34 -14.21 -8.73
CA ILE A 153 4.15 -13.68 -8.08
C ILE A 153 3.79 -14.51 -6.84
N ALA A 154 3.90 -15.84 -6.90
CA ALA A 154 3.75 -16.74 -5.76
C ALA A 154 4.88 -16.55 -4.72
N LEU A 155 6.13 -16.46 -5.17
CA LEU A 155 7.31 -16.28 -4.32
C LEU A 155 7.25 -14.96 -3.51
N SER A 156 6.73 -13.89 -4.11
CA SER A 156 6.51 -12.59 -3.44
C SER A 156 5.54 -12.71 -2.26
N SER A 157 4.50 -13.52 -2.37
CA SER A 157 3.56 -13.75 -1.28
C SER A 157 4.19 -14.52 -0.11
N ASP A 158 5.11 -15.44 -0.41
CA ASP A 158 5.84 -16.21 0.59
C ASP A 158 6.88 -15.35 1.33
N ILE A 159 7.60 -14.46 0.63
CA ILE A 159 8.57 -13.52 1.24
C ILE A 159 7.94 -12.72 2.39
N TYR A 160 6.67 -12.33 2.27
CA TYR A 160 5.96 -11.60 3.32
C TYR A 160 5.59 -12.47 4.51
N ILE A 161 5.19 -13.73 4.29
CA ILE A 161 4.98 -14.68 5.39
C ILE A 161 6.30 -14.88 6.15
N TYR A 162 7.42 -14.95 5.43
CA TYR A 162 8.75 -15.02 6.05
C TYR A 162 9.13 -13.72 6.77
N PHE A 163 8.81 -12.56 6.22
CA PHE A 163 9.06 -11.26 6.83
C PHE A 163 8.19 -11.04 8.08
N LEU A 164 6.89 -11.37 8.06
CA LEU A 164 6.03 -11.33 9.23
C LEU A 164 6.48 -12.33 10.30
N LYS A 165 6.92 -13.52 9.90
CA LYS A 165 7.55 -14.48 10.83
C LYS A 165 8.84 -13.92 11.43
N TRP A 166 9.63 -13.20 10.65
CA TRP A 166 10.86 -12.56 11.10
C TRP A 166 10.59 -11.38 12.03
N LEU A 167 9.59 -10.53 11.72
CA LEU A 167 9.13 -9.46 12.61
C LEU A 167 8.53 -10.02 13.91
N GLY A 168 7.83 -11.15 13.86
CA GLY A 168 7.34 -11.85 15.04
C GLY A 168 8.45 -12.39 15.94
N LYS A 169 9.67 -12.58 15.41
CA LYS A 169 10.88 -12.90 16.21
C LYS A 169 11.48 -11.68 16.91
N PHE A 170 11.12 -10.47 16.49
CA PHE A 170 11.53 -9.20 17.10
C PHE A 170 10.62 -8.78 18.26
N LYS A 171 10.10 -9.75 19.05
CA LYS A 171 9.41 -9.44 20.30
C LYS A 171 10.45 -8.87 21.27
N ILE A 172 10.47 -7.55 21.36
CA ILE A 172 11.38 -6.74 22.18
C ILE A 172 11.21 -7.15 23.64
N ASN A 173 12.22 -7.83 24.20
CA ASN A 173 12.41 -7.93 25.64
C ASN A 173 12.85 -6.55 26.13
N PHE A 174 11.88 -5.70 26.53
CA PHE A 174 12.17 -4.63 27.48
C PHE A 174 12.19 -5.28 28.86
N HIS A 175 13.38 -5.42 29.44
CA HIS A 175 13.56 -5.77 30.83
C HIS A 175 14.56 -4.83 31.48
#